data_AF-A0A971TCM4-F1
#
_entry.id   AF-A0A971TCM4-F1
#
_cell.length_a   1.000
_cell.length_b   1.000
_cell.length_c   1.000
_cell.angle_alpha   90.00
_cell.angle_beta   90.00
_cell.angle_gamma   90.00
#
_symmetry.space_group_name_H-M   'P 1'
#
loop_
_entity.id
_entity.type
_entity.pdbx_description
1 polymer ?
#
loop_
_entity_poly.entity_id
_entity_poly.type
_entity_poly.pdbx_seq_one_letter_code
_entity_poly.pdbx_strand_id
1 'polypeptide(L)' 'MRVRQEPGEAIRWRQRSLLEAEFPADLAATVAADLRLDLHSVLELVDRGCPPELAIRILTPLPDEVGS' A
#
# COMPACT_ATOMS: atom_id res chain seq x y z
N MET A 1 -3.95 16.14 -18.56
CA MET A 1 -2.47 16.18 -18.48
C MET A 1 -2.04 15.36 -17.27
N ARG A 2 -1.55 14.12 -17.46
CA ARG A 2 -1.02 13.35 -16.32
C ARG A 2 0.41 13.81 -16.08
N VAL A 3 0.66 14.44 -14.94
CA VAL A 3 2.04 14.68 -14.47
C VAL A 3 2.71 13.31 -14.37
N ARG A 4 3.82 13.14 -15.07
CA ARG A 4 4.70 11.98 -14.89
C ARG A 4 5.31 12.16 -13.50
N GLN A 5 4.65 11.59 -12.50
CA GLN A 5 5.10 11.64 -11.11
C GLN A 5 6.44 10.92 -11.03
N GLU A 6 7.47 11.61 -10.54
CA GLU A 6 8.75 10.95 -10.27
C GLU A 6 8.53 9.89 -9.18
N PRO A 7 9.22 8.73 -9.23
CA PRO A 7 8.96 7.62 -8.32
C PRO A 7 9.05 8.01 -6.85
N GLY A 8 9.99 8.92 -6.48
CA GLY A 8 10.09 9.44 -5.12
C GLY A 8 8.89 10.31 -4.69
N GLU A 9 8.30 11.06 -5.61
CA GLU A 9 7.11 11.87 -5.36
C GLU A 9 5.84 11.01 -5.24
N ALA A 10 5.77 9.90 -5.98
CA ALA A 10 4.70 8.93 -5.82
C ALA A 10 4.76 8.23 -4.44
N ILE A 11 5.96 7.81 -3.99
CA ILE A 11 6.14 7.14 -2.70
C ILE A 11 5.77 8.07 -1.53
N ARG A 12 6.25 9.33 -1.53
CA ARG A 12 5.93 10.27 -0.44
C ARG A 12 4.43 10.55 -0.34
N TRP A 13 3.74 10.63 -1.49
CA TRP A 13 2.30 10.83 -1.53
C TRP A 13 1.58 9.61 -0.97
N ARG A 14 1.96 8.40 -1.39
CA ARG A 14 1.43 7.15 -0.86
C ARG A 14 1.58 7.05 0.65
N GLN A 15 2.76 7.39 1.18
CA GLN A 15 3.01 7.35 2.62
C GLN A 15 2.10 8.30 3.38
N ARG A 16 1.92 9.54 2.91
CA ARG A 16 0.97 10.48 3.53
C ARG A 16 -0.45 9.95 3.51
N SER A 17 -0.93 9.46 2.37
CA SER A 17 -2.31 8.94 2.28
C SER A 17 -2.55 7.75 3.21
N LEU A 18 -1.55 6.90 3.43
CA LEU A 18 -1.63 5.81 4.41
C LEU A 18 -1.68 6.34 5.85
N LEU A 19 -0.85 7.33 6.20
CA LEU A 19 -0.88 7.98 7.52
C LEU A 19 -2.22 8.66 7.79
N GLU A 20 -2.83 9.28 6.78
CA GLU A 20 -4.17 9.89 6.87
C GLU A 20 -5.26 8.84 7.10
N ALA A 21 -5.06 7.61 6.63
CA ALA A 21 -5.93 6.46 6.88
C ALA A 21 -5.59 5.71 8.19
N GLU A 22 -4.92 6.37 9.12
CA GLU A 22 -4.54 5.83 10.45
C GLU A 22 -3.58 4.62 10.40
N PHE A 23 -2.82 4.46 9.31
CA PHE A 23 -1.79 3.42 9.27
C PHE A 23 -0.63 3.76 10.21
N PRO A 24 -0.02 2.75 10.85
CA PRO A 24 1.22 2.94 11.57
C PRO A 24 2.34 3.36 10.61
N ALA A 25 3.15 4.34 11.02
CA ALA A 25 4.12 5.00 10.15
C ALA A 25 5.16 4.05 9.52
N ASP A 26 5.57 3.02 10.26
CA ASP A 26 6.53 2.00 9.80
C ASP A 26 5.94 1.14 8.66
N LEU A 27 4.68 0.73 8.83
CA LEU A 27 3.93 -0.01 7.83
C LEU A 27 3.61 0.86 6.61
N ALA A 28 3.24 2.12 6.84
CA ALA A 28 2.97 3.09 5.78
C ALA A 28 4.20 3.32 4.88
N ALA A 29 5.40 3.41 5.47
CA ALA A 29 6.64 3.56 4.70
C ALA A 29 6.93 2.30 3.85
N THR A 30 6.75 1.11 4.43
CA THR A 30 6.96 -0.17 3.75
C THR A 30 6.00 -0.33 2.57
N VAL A 31 4.71 -0.11 2.79
CA VAL A 31 3.67 -0.21 1.74
C VAL A 31 3.83 0.88 0.68
N ALA A 32 4.20 2.09 1.08
CA ALA A 32 4.44 3.17 0.12
C ALA A 32 5.60 2.86 -0.83
N ALA A 33 6.65 2.19 -0.35
CA ALA A 33 7.78 1.75 -1.17
C ALA A 33 7.42 0.58 -2.10
N ASP A 34 6.42 -0.24 -1.75
CA ASP A 34 5.97 -1.35 -2.58
C ASP A 34 4.99 -0.88 -3.68
N LEU A 35 5.55 -0.56 -4.85
CA LEU A 35 4.80 -0.11 -6.02
C LEU A 35 3.91 -1.20 -6.65
N ARG A 36 4.06 -2.47 -6.23
CA ARG A 36 3.22 -3.58 -6.74
C ARG A 36 1.88 -3.65 -6.01
N LEU A 37 1.84 -3.19 -4.76
CA LEU A 37 0.59 -3.09 -4.00
C LEU A 37 -0.26 -1.94 -4.53
N ASP A 38 -1.54 -2.21 -4.74
CA ASP A 38 -2.50 -1.20 -5.14
C ASP A 38 -2.98 -0.42 -3.91
N LEU A 39 -2.53 0.85 -3.79
CA LEU A 39 -2.87 1.70 -2.65
C LEU A 39 -4.39 1.91 -2.53
N HIS A 40 -5.10 2.01 -3.66
CA HIS A 40 -6.54 2.23 -3.63
C HIS A 40 -7.23 1.06 -2.94
N SER A 41 -6.87 -0.17 -3.32
CA SER A 41 -7.39 -1.40 -2.71
C SER A 41 -7.06 -1.50 -1.22
N VAL A 42 -5.86 -1.09 -0.81
CA VAL A 42 -5.46 -1.06 0.61
C VAL A 42 -6.36 -0.10 1.40
N LEU A 43 -6.55 1.12 0.91
CA LEU A 43 -7.39 2.13 1.55
C LEU A 43 -8.87 1.70 1.59
N GLU A 44 -9.37 1.08 0.53
CA GLU A 44 -10.75 0.60 0.44
C GLU A 44 -11.05 -0.53 1.44
N LEU A 45 -10.05 -1.35 1.79
CA LEU A 45 -10.19 -2.35 2.84
C LEU A 45 -10.24 -1.70 4.22
N VAL A 46 -9.39 -0.70 4.48
CA VAL A 46 -9.36 -0.01 5.77
C VAL A 46 -10.61 0.85 5.98
N ASP A 47 -11.12 1.50 4.94
CA ASP A 47 -12.40 2.22 4.96
C ASP A 47 -13.58 1.30 5.36
N ARG A 48 -13.52 0.03 4.96
CA ARG A 48 -14.49 -1.01 5.38
C ARG A 48 -14.31 -1.51 6.81
N GLY A 49 -13.31 -1.01 7.55
CA GLY A 49 -12.97 -1.46 8.90
C GLY A 49 -12.02 -2.66 8.96
N CYS A 50 -11.39 -3.04 7.84
CA CYS A 50 -10.34 -4.06 7.86
C CYS A 50 -9.06 -3.47 8.49
N PRO A 51 -8.38 -4.17 9.40
CA PRO A 51 -7.13 -3.69 9.93
C PRO A 51 -6.04 -3.65 8.83
N PRO A 52 -5.15 -2.65 8.86
CA PRO A 52 -4.17 -2.39 7.80
C PRO A 52 -3.23 -3.57 7.54
N GLU A 53 -2.78 -4.27 8.59
CA GLU A 53 -1.93 -5.45 8.47
C GLU A 53 -2.62 -6.59 7.71
N LEU A 54 -3.93 -6.78 7.95
CA LEU A 54 -4.71 -7.79 7.27
C LEU A 54 -4.98 -7.40 5.81
N ALA A 55 -5.29 -6.13 5.56
CA ALA A 55 -5.50 -5.60 4.21
C ALA A 55 -4.27 -5.83 3.32
N ILE A 56 -3.07 -5.54 3.85
CA ILE A 56 -1.81 -5.82 3.14
C ILE A 56 -1.68 -7.32 2.89
N ARG A 57 -1.89 -8.18 3.88
CA ARG A 57 -1.80 -9.63 3.68
C ARG A 57 -2.78 -10.19 2.65
N ILE A 58 -3.95 -9.61 2.50
CA ILE A 58 -4.95 -9.98 1.48
C ILE A 58 -4.45 -9.59 0.08
N LEU A 59 -3.80 -8.43 -0.04
CA LEU A 59 -3.37 -7.85 -1.31
C LEU A 59 -1.94 -8.25 -1.69
N THR A 60 -1.14 -8.72 -0.75
CA THR A 60 0.20 -9.28 -1.00
C THR A 60 0.00 -10.52 -1.85
N PRO A 61 0.50 -10.54 -3.10
CA PRO A 61 0.49 -11.76 -3.88
C PRO A 61 1.25 -12.82 -3.09
N LEU A 62 0.64 -13.99 -2.87
CA LEU A 62 1.36 -15.10 -2.25
C LEU A 62 2.67 -15.29 -3.02
N PRO A 63 3.81 -15.50 -2.34
CA PRO A 63 5.00 -15.93 -3.03
C PRO A 63 4.59 -17.16 -3.83
N ASP A 64 4.77 -17.08 -5.15
CA ASP A 64 4.48 -18.18 -6.06
C ASP A 64 5.06 -19.43 -5.40
N GLU A 65 4.17 -20.32 -4.99
CA GLU A 65 4.54 -21.59 -4.41
C GLU A 65 5.29 -22.30 -5.51
N VAL A 66 6.61 -22.12 -5.50
CA VAL A 66 7.57 -22.70 -6.44
C VAL A 66 7.35 -24.20 -6.40
N GLY A 67 6.48 -24.65 -7.29
CA GLY A 67 6.19 -26.05 -7.52
C GLY A 67 7.46 -26.69 -8.03
N SER A 68 8.06 -27.50 -7.14
CA SER A 68 8.88 -28.70 -7.35
C SER A 68 9.76 -28.81 -8.59
#